data_AF-A0A3M2E3S4-F1
#
_entry.id   AF-A0A3M2E3S4-F1
#
_cell.length_a   1.000
_cell.length_b   1.000
_cell.length_c   1.000
_cell.angle_alpha   90.00
_cell.angle_beta   90.00
_cell.angle_gamma   90.00
#
_symmetry.space_group_name_H-M   'P 1'
#
loop_
_entity.id
_entity.type
_entity.pdbx_description
1 polymer ?
#
loop_
_entity_poly.entity_id
_entity_poly.type
_entity_poly.pdbx_seq_one_letter_code
_entity_poly.pdbx_strand_id
1 'polypeptide(L)'
;MLRTRLVSRTRRRRRPLLPAAALALAAAAAARGAFADTGGPPDAGPARRLTLADVLAVAVRQSPDLERAAIDERVAQAAYLESLGIDDWLVTGVATARVVELPEQSSRVFAGQKGADLAVTLARSLATGGAVSATAGAGVRTSLACDLTLTCDEVTLKAANVRVTFDQPLLRGRGAAVARAAQRKADIGRSIAALSRQAAALDALQRVIAAYWEVAYAARDLAIRRGSLELAREQLRITRAGIDAGSIAPTEAVAVEQGIVEREEAIVAAEVNVAERSLDLRRIAGLEIGPGEVLIEPAEPTGPLDRRFDVNAAVARALERSPGLRAIALQGEQAEIDAIVTANGLQPVLDLHVEGGPDSETASTADTLEQLATFDSYSVSASLTFQHEIGSRAARGADRRAQLARRRVKVDLEAARRETAVATAQAVHLARAAQRRIALAEQAIALAEQTLRNEQARFQAGTATNFDVLQRQQAVEQARLRHARAVVDYLSAAAQVDALTGDLLDRYGIRIADGE
;
A
#
# COMPACT_ATOMS: atom_id res chain seq x y z
N MET A 1 42.23 39.66 -32.34
CA MET A 1 42.92 39.16 -33.54
C MET A 1 42.68 37.66 -33.65
N LEU A 2 42.60 37.16 -34.89
CA LEU A 2 42.52 35.75 -35.34
C LEU A 2 41.17 35.01 -35.27
N ARG A 3 40.53 35.06 -36.45
CA ARG A 3 39.51 34.20 -37.07
C ARG A 3 39.64 32.71 -36.74
N THR A 4 38.49 32.04 -36.60
CA THR A 4 38.24 30.79 -37.34
C THR A 4 36.74 30.62 -37.64
N ARG A 5 36.42 30.47 -38.93
CA ARG A 5 35.10 30.13 -39.49
C ARG A 5 34.92 28.61 -39.46
N LEU A 6 33.68 28.12 -39.37
CA LEU A 6 33.21 27.08 -40.30
C LEU A 6 31.67 27.05 -40.37
N VAL A 7 31.22 26.88 -41.61
CA VAL A 7 29.87 27.03 -42.14
C VAL A 7 29.19 25.66 -42.19
N SER A 8 27.91 25.57 -41.85
CA SER A 8 27.06 24.42 -42.16
C SER A 8 25.86 24.86 -43.01
N ARG A 9 25.83 24.42 -44.28
CA ARG A 9 24.67 24.52 -45.18
C ARG A 9 24.38 23.13 -45.77
N THR A 10 23.16 22.66 -45.48
CA THR A 10 22.19 21.95 -46.33
C THR A 10 22.63 20.78 -47.23
N ARG A 11 21.90 19.65 -47.12
CA ARG A 11 21.11 19.06 -48.22
C ARG A 11 20.26 17.86 -47.77
N ARG A 12 18.93 18.01 -47.93
CA ARG A 12 17.95 16.91 -48.01
C ARG A 12 18.18 16.11 -49.29
N ARG A 13 18.12 14.78 -49.23
CA ARG A 13 17.94 13.89 -50.39
C ARG A 13 16.75 12.95 -50.17
N ARG A 14 15.85 12.96 -51.15
CA ARG A 14 14.73 12.04 -51.37
C ARG A 14 15.26 10.64 -51.72
N ARG A 15 14.54 9.58 -51.32
CA ARG A 15 14.71 8.21 -51.82
C ARG A 15 13.46 7.79 -52.63
N PRO A 16 13.59 6.96 -53.67
CA PRO A 16 12.51 6.66 -54.61
C PRO A 16 11.78 5.34 -54.31
N LEU A 17 10.55 5.28 -54.83
CA LEU A 17 9.62 4.16 -54.93
C LEU A 17 10.02 3.16 -56.04
N LEU A 18 9.81 1.87 -55.80
CA LEU A 18 9.66 0.81 -56.82
C LEU A 18 8.68 -0.28 -56.26
N PRO A 19 8.04 -1.09 -57.13
CA PRO A 19 6.58 -1.26 -57.11
C PRO A 19 6.07 -2.63 -56.61
N ALA A 20 4.81 -2.62 -56.22
CA ALA A 20 3.96 -3.78 -55.94
C ALA A 20 3.50 -4.46 -57.23
N ALA A 21 3.80 -5.75 -57.39
CA ALA A 21 3.03 -6.73 -58.18
C ALA A 21 3.78 -8.08 -58.16
N ALA A 22 3.38 -9.00 -57.28
CA ALA A 22 3.48 -10.47 -57.43
C ALA A 22 3.43 -11.16 -56.05
N LEU A 23 2.21 -11.47 -55.55
CA LEU A 23 1.91 -12.57 -54.60
C LEU A 23 0.44 -12.47 -54.18
N ALA A 24 -0.47 -12.72 -55.12
CA ALA A 24 -1.92 -12.70 -54.87
C ALA A 24 -2.64 -13.88 -55.55
N LEU A 25 -2.00 -15.04 -55.68
CA LEU A 25 -2.60 -16.18 -56.40
C LEU A 25 -2.26 -17.58 -55.82
N ALA A 26 -2.00 -17.69 -54.52
CA ALA A 26 -1.75 -18.99 -53.87
C ALA A 26 -2.37 -19.15 -52.47
N ALA A 27 -3.50 -18.46 -52.18
CA ALA A 27 -4.15 -18.55 -50.86
C ALA A 27 -5.69 -18.65 -50.94
N ALA A 28 -6.23 -19.32 -51.97
CA ALA A 28 -7.68 -19.47 -52.14
C ALA A 28 -8.16 -20.92 -52.36
N ALA A 29 -7.33 -21.93 -52.09
CA ALA A 29 -7.68 -23.34 -52.34
C ALA A 29 -7.47 -24.31 -51.16
N ALA A 30 -7.29 -23.81 -49.93
CA ALA A 30 -7.08 -24.66 -48.75
C ALA A 30 -8.00 -24.34 -47.55
N ALA A 31 -9.19 -23.78 -47.81
CA ALA A 31 -10.15 -23.41 -46.76
C ALA A 31 -11.55 -24.02 -46.99
N ARG A 32 -11.61 -25.26 -47.47
CA ARG A 32 -12.83 -26.07 -47.50
C ARG A 32 -12.49 -27.51 -47.11
N GLY A 33 -12.49 -27.77 -45.82
CA GLY A 33 -12.31 -29.13 -45.29
C GLY A 33 -11.56 -29.18 -43.97
N ALA A 34 -12.08 -28.53 -42.93
CA ALA A 34 -11.74 -28.79 -41.53
C ALA A 34 -12.61 -27.91 -40.61
N PHE A 35 -13.92 -28.15 -40.60
CA PHE A 35 -14.74 -27.85 -39.42
C PHE A 35 -15.37 -29.17 -38.99
N ALA A 36 -14.50 -30.05 -38.52
CA ALA A 36 -14.88 -31.21 -37.74
C ALA A 36 -14.28 -30.98 -36.35
N ASP A 37 -15.18 -30.85 -35.37
CA ASP A 37 -14.95 -31.03 -33.94
C ASP A 37 -13.75 -30.29 -33.32
N THR A 38 -13.94 -29.02 -32.93
CA THR A 38 -13.02 -28.33 -32.00
C THR A 38 -13.70 -28.16 -30.65
N GLY A 39 -13.50 -29.15 -29.79
CA GLY A 39 -13.61 -28.95 -28.35
C GLY A 39 -12.58 -27.91 -27.90
N GLY A 40 -13.06 -26.77 -27.42
CA GLY A 40 -12.30 -25.74 -26.68
C GLY A 40 -11.17 -25.02 -27.44
N PRO A 41 -10.80 -23.80 -27.01
CA PRO A 41 -9.64 -23.11 -27.56
C PRO A 41 -8.33 -23.92 -27.28
N PRO A 42 -7.47 -24.13 -28.30
CA PRO A 42 -6.33 -25.07 -28.26
C PRO A 42 -5.20 -24.70 -27.27
N ASP A 43 -5.26 -23.53 -26.65
CA ASP A 43 -4.19 -22.99 -25.78
C ASP A 43 -4.53 -23.03 -24.28
N ALA A 44 -5.73 -23.49 -23.90
CA ALA A 44 -6.13 -23.69 -22.51
C ALA A 44 -5.92 -25.17 -22.15
N GLY A 45 -4.81 -25.48 -21.47
CA GLY A 45 -4.57 -26.78 -20.86
C GLY A 45 -5.65 -27.17 -19.84
N PRO A 46 -5.53 -28.34 -19.19
CA PRO A 46 -6.57 -28.85 -18.30
C PRO A 46 -6.85 -27.88 -17.16
N ALA A 47 -8.15 -27.63 -16.90
CA ALA A 47 -8.58 -26.73 -15.84
C ALA A 47 -8.06 -27.22 -14.48
N ARG A 48 -7.44 -26.31 -13.71
CA ARG A 48 -6.90 -26.64 -12.38
C ARG A 48 -8.00 -26.48 -11.34
N ARG A 49 -8.30 -27.55 -10.60
CA ARG A 49 -9.19 -27.49 -9.43
C ARG A 49 -8.51 -26.75 -8.28
N LEU A 50 -9.11 -25.66 -7.83
CA LEU A 50 -8.61 -24.86 -6.71
C LEU A 50 -9.75 -24.56 -5.74
N THR A 51 -9.50 -24.76 -4.46
CA THR A 51 -10.42 -24.33 -3.41
C THR A 51 -10.15 -22.87 -3.02
N LEU A 52 -11.14 -22.22 -2.40
CA LEU A 52 -10.94 -20.87 -1.86
C LEU A 52 -9.75 -20.82 -0.88
N ALA A 53 -9.58 -21.85 -0.04
CA ALA A 53 -8.48 -21.93 0.91
C ALA A 53 -7.11 -21.96 0.21
N ASP A 54 -6.98 -22.71 -0.89
CA ASP A 54 -5.74 -22.77 -1.68
C ASP A 54 -5.40 -21.41 -2.27
N VAL A 55 -6.39 -20.72 -2.84
CA VAL A 55 -6.21 -19.40 -3.45
C VAL A 55 -5.86 -18.35 -2.41
N LEU A 56 -6.49 -18.38 -1.23
CA LEU A 56 -6.16 -17.47 -0.13
C LEU A 56 -4.74 -17.73 0.40
N ALA A 57 -4.32 -19.00 0.54
CA ALA A 57 -2.97 -19.34 0.97
C ALA A 57 -1.90 -18.85 -0.01
N VAL A 58 -2.20 -18.87 -1.31
CA VAL A 58 -1.32 -18.28 -2.33
C VAL A 58 -1.34 -16.75 -2.24
N ALA A 59 -2.52 -16.13 -2.17
CA ALA A 59 -2.65 -14.69 -2.10
C ALA A 59 -1.91 -14.10 -0.89
N VAL A 60 -1.98 -14.73 0.29
CA VAL A 60 -1.24 -14.29 1.48
C VAL A 60 0.27 -14.30 1.26
N ARG A 61 0.79 -15.25 0.47
CA ARG A 61 2.23 -15.39 0.22
C ARG A 61 2.74 -14.55 -0.95
N GLN A 62 1.93 -14.38 -1.99
CA GLN A 62 2.38 -13.86 -3.29
C GLN A 62 1.67 -12.58 -3.71
N SER A 63 0.68 -12.08 -2.96
CA SER A 63 -0.02 -10.84 -3.34
C SER A 63 0.92 -9.64 -3.24
N PRO A 64 1.13 -8.88 -4.34
CA PRO A 64 1.95 -7.69 -4.33
C PRO A 64 1.40 -6.55 -3.45
N ASP A 65 0.08 -6.55 -3.17
CA ASP A 65 -0.54 -5.56 -2.28
C ASP A 65 -0.15 -5.83 -0.82
N LEU A 66 -0.18 -7.10 -0.40
CA LEU A 66 0.22 -7.52 0.94
C LEU A 66 1.72 -7.34 1.17
N GLU A 67 2.53 -7.64 0.17
CA GLU A 67 3.98 -7.45 0.23
C GLU A 67 4.33 -5.96 0.36
N ARG A 68 3.70 -5.07 -0.41
CA ARG A 68 3.85 -3.62 -0.27
C ARG A 68 3.52 -3.15 1.14
N ALA A 69 2.38 -3.59 1.68
CA ALA A 69 1.97 -3.22 3.03
C ALA A 69 2.93 -3.74 4.12
N ALA A 70 3.54 -4.91 3.92
CA ALA A 70 4.59 -5.43 4.81
C ALA A 70 5.90 -4.63 4.72
N ILE A 71 6.29 -4.19 3.52
CA ILE A 71 7.45 -3.32 3.32
C ILE A 71 7.22 -1.96 4.00
N ASP A 72 6.04 -1.35 3.83
CA ASP A 72 5.70 -0.06 4.44
C ASP A 72 5.77 -0.11 5.98
N GLU A 73 5.35 -1.22 6.59
CA GLU A 73 5.53 -1.45 8.03
C GLU A 73 7.01 -1.49 8.43
N ARG A 74 7.85 -2.24 7.69
CA ARG A 74 9.30 -2.31 7.96
C ARG A 74 9.99 -0.96 7.76
N VAL A 75 9.55 -0.17 6.78
CA VAL A 75 10.02 1.21 6.59
C VAL A 75 9.67 2.06 7.82
N ALA A 76 8.48 1.92 8.37
CA ALA A 76 8.09 2.62 9.60
C ALA A 76 8.87 2.14 10.83
N GLN A 77 9.19 0.84 10.93
CA GLN A 77 10.08 0.31 11.97
C GLN A 77 11.51 0.88 11.83
N ALA A 78 12.04 0.97 10.60
CA ALA A 78 13.34 1.59 10.34
C ALA A 78 13.34 3.09 10.67
N ALA A 79 12.26 3.82 10.37
CA ALA A 79 12.11 5.22 10.76
C ALA A 79 12.02 5.41 12.29
N TYR A 80 11.43 4.44 13.00
CA TYR A 80 11.49 4.42 14.46
C TYR A 80 12.93 4.21 14.96
N LEU A 81 13.67 3.25 14.39
CA LEU A 81 15.08 3.05 14.71
C LEU A 81 15.93 4.30 14.43
N GLU A 82 15.72 4.97 13.29
CA GLU A 82 16.37 6.25 12.96
C GLU A 82 16.10 7.31 14.03
N SER A 83 14.86 7.36 14.54
CA SER A 83 14.50 8.31 15.60
C SER A 83 15.20 8.06 16.94
N LEU A 84 15.69 6.83 17.20
CA LEU A 84 16.48 6.49 18.38
C LEU A 84 17.90 7.07 18.30
N GLY A 85 18.39 7.43 17.11
CA GLY A 85 19.72 8.01 16.91
C GLY A 85 19.96 9.34 17.65
N ILE A 86 18.89 10.01 18.10
CA ILE A 86 19.02 11.18 18.99
C ILE A 86 19.64 10.82 20.36
N ASP A 87 19.52 9.57 20.79
CA ASP A 87 20.06 9.08 22.07
C ASP A 87 21.46 8.46 21.92
N ASP A 88 21.99 8.36 20.70
CA ASP A 88 23.30 7.80 20.42
C ASP A 88 24.43 8.78 20.77
N TRP A 89 25.61 8.22 21.00
CA TRP A 89 26.82 9.00 21.15
C TRP A 89 27.36 9.40 19.78
N LEU A 90 27.54 10.71 19.56
CA LEU A 90 28.15 11.26 18.37
C LEU A 90 29.63 11.54 18.62
N VAL A 91 30.50 10.96 17.79
CA VAL A 91 31.93 11.30 17.74
C VAL A 91 32.19 12.18 16.53
N THR A 92 32.69 13.39 16.77
CA THR A 92 33.02 14.36 15.73
C THR A 92 34.51 14.66 15.79
N GLY A 93 35.22 14.42 14.68
CA GLY A 93 36.62 14.84 14.51
C GLY A 93 36.69 16.05 13.57
N VAL A 94 37.31 17.13 14.04
CA VAL A 94 37.52 18.34 13.23
C VAL A 94 39.01 18.65 13.19
N ALA A 95 39.55 18.81 11.98
CA ALA A 95 40.91 19.31 11.76
C ALA A 95 40.81 20.64 11.00
N THR A 96 41.38 21.69 11.57
CA THR A 96 41.35 23.04 11.00
C THR A 96 42.77 23.53 10.80
N ALA A 97 43.09 24.06 9.62
CA ALA A 97 44.33 24.80 9.38
C ALA A 97 43.98 26.24 9.05
N ARG A 98 44.66 27.20 9.67
CA ARG A 98 44.40 28.62 9.51
C ARG A 98 45.70 29.36 9.23
N VAL A 99 45.65 30.26 8.25
CA VAL A 99 46.70 31.24 7.99
C VAL A 99 46.03 32.61 7.95
N VAL A 100 46.52 33.54 8.75
CA VAL A 100 46.09 34.93 8.79
C VAL A 100 47.31 35.79 8.52
N GLU A 101 47.21 36.64 7.51
CA GLU A 101 48.19 37.69 7.25
C GLU A 101 47.50 39.03 7.56
N LEU A 102 48.08 39.79 8.48
CA LEU A 102 47.57 41.09 8.88
C LEU A 102 48.34 42.17 8.10
N PRO A 103 47.65 43.11 7.43
CA PRO A 103 48.30 44.22 6.74
C PRO A 103 49.01 45.17 7.72
N GLU A 104 49.99 45.92 7.23
CA GLU A 104 50.83 46.83 8.02
C GLU A 104 49.98 47.84 8.82
N GLN A 105 50.30 48.02 10.11
CA GLN A 105 49.68 49.02 10.99
C GLN A 105 50.75 49.95 11.55
N SER A 106 50.36 51.15 12.04
CA SER A 106 51.30 52.20 12.47
C SER A 106 52.29 51.81 13.58
N SER A 107 52.14 50.64 14.21
CA SER A 107 53.03 50.08 15.23
C SER A 107 53.67 48.73 14.88
N ARG A 108 53.39 48.12 13.72
CA ARG A 108 53.94 46.80 13.29
C ARG A 108 54.06 46.73 11.75
N VAL A 109 55.22 46.29 11.26
CA VAL A 109 55.51 46.21 9.81
C VAL A 109 54.88 44.95 9.19
N PHE A 110 55.01 43.80 9.83
CA PHE A 110 54.38 42.56 9.37
C PHE A 110 53.90 41.73 10.56
N ALA A 111 52.70 41.18 10.47
CA ALA A 111 52.19 40.22 11.43
C ALA A 111 51.48 39.07 10.72
N GLY A 112 51.92 37.85 11.01
CA GLY A 112 51.35 36.62 10.46
C GLY A 112 51.00 35.65 11.57
N GLN A 113 49.94 34.91 11.39
CA GLN A 113 49.59 33.80 12.27
C GLN A 113 49.29 32.56 11.43
N LYS A 114 49.98 31.47 11.73
CA LYS A 114 49.70 30.15 11.19
C LYS A 114 49.27 29.25 12.33
N GLY A 115 48.31 28.38 12.10
CA GLY A 115 47.92 27.41 13.10
C GLY A 115 47.24 26.20 12.52
N ALA A 116 47.30 25.11 13.27
CA ALA A 116 46.54 23.91 13.01
C ALA A 116 45.93 23.44 14.33
N ASP A 117 44.65 23.13 14.33
CA ASP A 117 43.90 22.66 15.48
C ASP A 117 43.22 21.33 15.11
N LEU A 118 43.30 20.36 16.01
CA LEU A 118 42.59 19.09 15.97
C LEU A 118 41.66 19.02 17.19
N ALA A 119 40.40 18.71 16.98
CA ALA A 119 39.42 18.51 18.04
C ALA A 119 38.66 17.20 17.82
N VAL A 120 38.52 16.42 18.89
CA VAL A 120 37.65 15.25 18.94
C VAL A 120 36.58 15.50 19.99
N THR A 121 35.33 15.54 19.57
CA THR A 121 34.16 15.75 20.44
C THR A 121 33.35 14.48 20.53
N LEU A 122 33.04 14.05 21.75
CA LEU A 122 32.07 13.02 22.05
C LEU A 122 30.83 13.70 22.66
N ALA A 123 29.65 13.58 22.05
CA ALA A 123 28.44 14.27 22.47
C ALA A 123 27.22 13.35 22.54
N ARG A 124 26.24 13.68 23.38
CA ARG A 124 24.96 12.97 23.50
C ARG A 124 23.83 13.91 23.93
N SER A 125 22.65 13.78 23.34
CA SER A 125 21.45 14.47 23.80
C SER A 125 20.82 13.76 25.00
N LEU A 126 20.27 14.52 25.94
CA LEU A 126 19.59 14.02 27.13
C LEU A 126 18.07 14.07 26.97
N ALA A 127 17.37 13.16 27.65
CA ALA A 127 15.91 13.12 27.66
C ALA A 127 15.27 14.41 28.23
N THR A 128 16.01 15.20 28.99
CA THR A 128 15.60 16.51 29.51
C THR A 128 15.58 17.62 28.45
N GLY A 129 16.02 17.33 27.21
CA GLY A 129 16.22 18.33 26.15
C GLY A 129 17.60 18.96 26.13
N GLY A 130 18.43 18.67 27.14
CA GLY A 130 19.82 19.10 27.20
C GLY A 130 20.75 18.25 26.35
N ALA A 131 22.04 18.57 26.42
CA ALA A 131 23.12 17.79 25.83
C ALA A 131 24.34 17.79 26.75
N VAL A 132 25.11 16.71 26.69
CA VAL A 132 26.43 16.64 27.29
C VAL A 132 27.45 16.37 26.20
N SER A 133 28.60 17.05 26.26
CA SER A 133 29.71 16.76 25.36
C SER A 133 31.06 16.86 26.07
N ALA A 134 32.04 16.12 25.56
CA ALA A 134 33.43 16.17 25.97
C ALA A 134 34.29 16.35 24.72
N THR A 135 35.08 17.42 24.69
CA THR A 135 35.95 17.77 23.57
C THR A 135 37.40 17.75 24.02
N ALA A 136 38.21 16.89 23.39
CA ALA A 136 39.66 16.90 23.52
C ALA A 136 40.24 17.64 22.30
N GLY A 137 41.00 18.70 22.55
CA GLY A 137 41.64 19.52 21.53
C GLY A 137 43.15 19.50 21.67
N ALA A 138 43.85 19.57 20.54
CA ALA A 138 45.27 19.81 20.45
C ALA A 138 45.54 20.74 19.27
N GLY A 139 46.43 21.71 19.44
CA GLY A 139 46.73 22.66 18.38
C GLY A 139 48.16 23.17 18.44
N VAL A 140 48.63 23.69 17.31
CA VAL A 140 49.88 24.43 17.22
C VAL A 140 49.57 25.79 16.59
N ARG A 141 50.12 26.85 17.17
CA ARG A 141 49.97 28.22 16.71
C ARG A 141 51.34 28.86 16.65
N THR A 142 51.68 29.37 15.49
CA THR A 142 52.91 30.10 15.24
C THR A 142 52.54 31.53 14.89
N SER A 143 52.95 32.47 15.73
CA SER A 143 52.81 33.90 15.51
C SER A 143 54.16 34.49 15.12
N LEU A 144 54.16 35.27 14.05
CA LEU A 144 55.31 36.05 13.62
C LEU A 144 54.94 37.53 13.75
N ALA A 145 55.73 38.30 14.49
CA ALA A 145 55.56 39.74 14.60
C ALA A 145 56.91 40.43 14.35
N CYS A 146 56.92 41.39 13.42
CA CYS A 146 58.09 42.20 13.13
C CYS A 146 57.88 43.63 13.64
N ASP A 147 58.88 44.18 14.32
CA ASP A 147 58.89 45.56 14.77
C ASP A 147 59.32 46.53 13.64
N LEU A 148 59.36 47.83 13.96
CA LEU A 148 59.76 48.89 13.01
C LEU A 148 61.26 48.84 12.65
N THR A 149 62.07 48.07 13.38
CA THR A 149 63.50 47.87 13.09
C THR A 149 63.78 46.64 12.22
N LEU A 150 62.72 46.00 11.71
CA LEU A 150 62.76 44.75 10.93
C LEU A 150 63.29 43.56 11.75
N THR A 151 63.26 43.64 13.08
CA THR A 151 63.48 42.48 13.94
C THR A 151 62.15 41.72 14.07
N CYS A 152 62.18 40.44 13.73
CA CYS A 152 61.02 39.58 13.76
C CYS A 152 61.19 38.55 14.87
N ASP A 153 60.14 38.38 15.67
CA ASP A 153 60.05 37.33 16.68
C ASP A 153 58.99 36.32 16.25
N GLU A 154 59.37 35.04 16.26
CA GLU A 154 58.52 33.91 15.90
C GLU A 154 58.28 33.05 17.14
N VAL A 155 57.04 33.06 17.63
CA VAL A 155 56.64 32.29 18.79
C VAL A 155 55.75 31.16 18.34
N THR A 156 56.17 29.92 18.59
CA THR A 156 55.34 28.73 18.38
C THR A 156 54.84 28.20 19.72
N LEU A 157 53.52 28.21 19.88
CA LEU A 157 52.82 27.66 21.03
C LEU A 157 52.07 26.40 20.63
N LYS A 158 52.01 25.45 21.55
CA LYS A 158 51.28 24.20 21.46
C LYS A 158 50.21 24.20 22.53
N ALA A 159 48.98 24.09 22.09
CA ALA A 159 47.82 24.06 22.96
C ALA A 159 47.27 22.65 23.08
N ALA A 160 46.82 22.28 24.27
CA ALA A 160 45.96 21.12 24.47
C ALA A 160 44.89 21.44 25.50
N ASN A 161 43.70 20.90 25.31
CA ASN A 161 42.59 21.14 26.22
C ASN A 161 41.65 19.93 26.26
N VAL A 162 41.02 19.73 27.42
CA VAL A 162 39.88 18.82 27.57
C VAL A 162 38.75 19.65 28.13
N ARG A 163 37.63 19.73 27.42
CA ARG A 163 36.47 20.53 27.83
C ARG A 163 35.24 19.66 27.90
N VAL A 164 34.58 19.65 29.05
CA VAL A 164 33.25 19.05 29.23
C VAL A 164 32.24 20.17 29.20
N THR A 165 31.17 19.99 28.43
CA THR A 165 30.07 20.94 28.28
C THR A 165 28.75 20.26 28.63
N PHE A 166 27.90 20.97 29.36
CA PHE A 166 26.55 20.59 29.72
C PHE A 166 25.59 21.74 29.37
N ASP A 167 24.69 21.46 28.43
CA ASP A 167 23.65 22.37 27.97
C ASP A 167 22.30 21.88 28.48
N GLN A 168 21.51 22.76 29.09
CA GLN A 168 20.17 22.40 29.56
C GLN A 168 19.16 23.53 29.30
N PRO A 169 18.16 23.30 28.43
CA PRO A 169 17.02 24.21 28.33
C PRO A 169 16.17 24.14 29.60
N LEU A 170 15.85 25.30 30.16
CA LEU A 170 15.06 25.44 31.39
C LEU A 170 13.58 25.79 31.13
N LEU A 171 13.26 26.34 29.95
CA LEU A 171 11.89 26.70 29.55
C LEU A 171 11.52 26.06 28.19
N ARG A 172 11.73 26.78 27.08
CA ARG A 172 11.55 26.25 25.72
C ARG A 172 12.54 25.10 25.48
N GLY A 173 12.06 23.99 24.94
CA GLY A 173 12.84 22.78 24.69
C GLY A 173 12.98 21.84 25.89
N ARG A 174 12.47 22.21 27.08
CA ARG A 174 12.62 21.40 28.29
C ARG A 174 11.74 20.14 28.28
N GLY A 175 12.34 19.03 28.67
CA GLY A 175 11.68 17.78 29.04
C GLY A 175 11.42 16.84 27.88
N ALA A 176 11.26 15.56 28.21
CA ALA A 176 11.12 14.48 27.22
C ALA A 176 9.89 14.67 26.30
N ALA A 177 8.84 15.33 26.80
CA ALA A 177 7.66 15.69 26.04
C ALA A 177 7.99 16.46 24.75
N VAL A 178 9.01 17.32 24.76
CA VAL A 178 9.42 18.08 23.56
C VAL A 178 10.66 17.47 22.94
N ALA A 179 11.66 17.14 23.76
CA ALA A 179 12.96 16.64 23.31
C ALA A 179 12.90 15.28 22.60
N ARG A 180 11.91 14.43 22.92
CA ARG A 180 11.68 13.11 22.29
C ARG A 180 10.37 13.06 21.52
N ALA A 181 9.84 14.22 21.11
CA ALA A 181 8.60 14.29 20.33
C ALA A 181 8.72 13.52 19.00
N ALA A 182 9.84 13.66 18.29
CA ALA A 182 10.08 12.93 17.03
C ALA A 182 10.08 11.41 17.24
N GLN A 183 10.76 10.92 18.30
CA GLN A 183 10.79 9.50 18.66
C GLN A 183 9.40 8.96 18.99
N ARG A 184 8.61 9.67 19.81
CA ARG A 184 7.23 9.27 20.12
C ARG A 184 6.33 9.28 18.87
N LYS A 185 6.51 10.25 17.98
CA LYS A 185 5.77 10.28 16.70
C LYS A 185 6.15 9.11 15.82
N ALA A 186 7.43 8.73 15.76
CA ALA A 186 7.89 7.57 14.99
C ALA A 186 7.36 6.24 15.60
N ASP A 187 7.30 6.14 16.93
CA ASP A 187 6.66 5.02 17.64
C ASP A 187 5.16 4.88 17.29
N ILE A 188 4.43 5.99 17.32
CA ILE A 188 3.03 5.99 16.87
C ILE A 188 2.96 5.66 15.36
N GLY A 189 3.93 6.14 14.57
CA GLY A 189 4.05 5.88 13.14
C GLY A 189 4.19 4.39 12.80
N ARG A 190 5.04 3.64 13.52
CA ARG A 190 5.13 2.17 13.36
C ARG A 190 3.80 1.49 13.68
N SER A 191 3.09 1.96 14.71
CA SER A 191 1.79 1.39 15.10
C SER A 191 0.70 1.67 14.05
N ILE A 192 0.70 2.87 13.44
CA ILE A 192 -0.18 3.22 12.32
C ILE A 192 0.12 2.34 11.09
N ALA A 193 1.40 2.07 10.81
CA ALA A 193 1.80 1.24 9.68
C ALA A 193 1.35 -0.22 9.87
N ALA A 194 1.49 -0.78 11.07
CA ALA A 194 0.97 -2.10 11.41
C ALA A 194 -0.55 -2.21 11.22
N LEU A 195 -1.31 -1.20 11.68
CA LEU A 195 -2.77 -1.14 11.46
C LEU A 195 -3.14 -0.99 9.98
N SER A 196 -2.35 -0.21 9.22
CA SER A 196 -2.53 -0.05 7.78
C SER A 196 -2.29 -1.36 7.04
N ARG A 197 -1.29 -2.17 7.46
CA ARG A 197 -1.06 -3.52 6.93
C ARG A 197 -2.23 -4.45 7.21
N GLN A 198 -2.79 -4.41 8.42
CA GLN A 198 -3.98 -5.19 8.75
C GLN A 198 -5.19 -4.78 7.88
N ALA A 199 -5.42 -3.48 7.68
CA ALA A 199 -6.49 -2.98 6.81
C ALA A 199 -6.29 -3.41 5.35
N ALA A 200 -5.06 -3.28 4.82
CA ALA A 200 -4.71 -3.71 3.48
C ALA A 200 -4.93 -5.23 3.30
N ALA A 201 -4.67 -6.03 4.33
CA ALA A 201 -4.92 -7.45 4.29
C ALA A 201 -6.40 -7.83 4.26
N LEU A 202 -7.23 -7.14 5.05
CA LEU A 202 -8.68 -7.33 5.02
C LEU A 202 -9.24 -6.99 3.62
N ASP A 203 -8.82 -5.87 3.03
CA ASP A 203 -9.24 -5.45 1.69
C ASP A 203 -8.76 -6.42 0.60
N ALA A 204 -7.47 -6.78 0.60
CA ALA A 204 -6.90 -7.69 -0.39
C ALA A 204 -7.59 -9.06 -0.37
N LEU A 205 -7.82 -9.64 0.81
CA LEU A 205 -8.50 -10.93 0.94
C LEU A 205 -9.98 -10.83 0.55
N GLN A 206 -10.66 -9.75 0.91
CA GLN A 206 -12.06 -9.54 0.48
C GLN A 206 -12.16 -9.45 -1.05
N ARG A 207 -11.22 -8.78 -1.73
CA ARG A 207 -11.13 -8.76 -3.20
C ARG A 207 -10.87 -10.13 -3.81
N VAL A 208 -9.96 -10.92 -3.22
CA VAL A 208 -9.67 -12.29 -3.67
C VAL A 208 -10.90 -13.19 -3.51
N ILE A 209 -11.59 -13.12 -2.37
CA ILE A 209 -12.82 -13.90 -2.12
C ILE A 209 -13.89 -13.54 -3.14
N ALA A 210 -14.12 -12.24 -3.38
CA ALA A 210 -15.09 -11.80 -4.38
C ALA A 210 -14.73 -12.31 -5.79
N ALA A 211 -13.46 -12.16 -6.21
CA ALA A 211 -12.99 -12.65 -7.50
C ALA A 211 -13.14 -14.18 -7.65
N TYR A 212 -12.86 -14.94 -6.58
CA TYR A 212 -13.04 -16.39 -6.58
C TYR A 212 -14.50 -16.78 -6.82
N TRP A 213 -15.44 -16.13 -6.14
CA TRP A 213 -16.85 -16.42 -6.33
C TRP A 213 -17.41 -15.94 -7.68
N GLU A 214 -16.81 -14.92 -8.31
CA GLU A 214 -17.13 -14.56 -9.69
C GLU A 214 -16.68 -15.63 -10.70
N VAL A 215 -15.54 -16.30 -10.48
CA VAL A 215 -15.16 -17.48 -11.27
C VAL A 215 -16.17 -18.62 -11.05
N ALA A 216 -16.59 -18.85 -9.81
CA ALA A 216 -17.62 -19.84 -9.48
C ALA A 216 -18.96 -19.55 -10.16
N TYR A 217 -19.37 -18.28 -10.21
CA TYR A 217 -20.55 -17.87 -10.96
C TYR A 217 -20.40 -18.15 -12.46
N ALA A 218 -19.28 -17.75 -13.08
CA ALA A 218 -19.04 -17.95 -14.51
C ALA A 218 -19.02 -19.44 -14.89
N ALA A 219 -18.36 -20.28 -14.08
CA ALA A 219 -18.35 -21.72 -14.28
C ALA A 219 -19.76 -22.34 -14.15
N ARG A 220 -20.58 -21.85 -13.19
CA ARG A 220 -21.96 -22.30 -13.01
C ARG A 220 -22.89 -21.83 -14.13
N ASP A 221 -22.72 -20.61 -14.63
CA ASP A 221 -23.44 -20.07 -15.80
C ASP A 221 -23.18 -20.95 -17.04
N LEU A 222 -21.91 -21.27 -17.32
CA LEU A 222 -21.54 -22.19 -18.39
C LEU A 222 -22.20 -23.58 -18.24
N ALA A 223 -22.17 -24.15 -17.03
CA ALA A 223 -22.80 -25.44 -16.75
C ALA A 223 -24.33 -25.41 -16.98
N ILE A 224 -25.00 -24.32 -16.58
CA ILE A 224 -26.44 -24.13 -16.79
C ILE A 224 -26.77 -24.01 -18.28
N ARG A 225 -25.97 -23.25 -19.05
CA ARG A 225 -26.15 -23.09 -20.51
C ARG A 225 -25.94 -24.41 -21.26
N ARG A 226 -24.92 -25.19 -20.88
CA ARG A 226 -24.69 -26.55 -21.43
C ARG A 226 -25.88 -27.46 -21.18
N GLY A 227 -26.43 -27.44 -19.96
CA GLY A 227 -27.66 -28.18 -19.64
C GLY A 227 -28.89 -27.69 -20.44
N SER A 228 -29.01 -26.39 -20.69
CA SER A 228 -30.09 -25.83 -21.54
C SER A 228 -29.98 -26.30 -23.00
N LEU A 229 -28.76 -26.37 -23.53
CA LEU A 229 -28.49 -26.92 -24.87
C LEU A 229 -28.85 -28.41 -24.97
N GLU A 230 -28.52 -29.20 -23.95
CA GLU A 230 -28.89 -30.63 -23.91
C GLU A 230 -30.42 -30.81 -23.93
N LEU A 231 -31.16 -30.01 -23.16
CA LEU A 231 -32.64 -30.02 -23.18
C LEU A 231 -33.21 -29.59 -24.55
N ALA A 232 -32.60 -28.63 -25.24
CA ALA A 232 -33.02 -28.22 -26.58
C ALA A 232 -32.74 -29.31 -27.64
N ARG A 233 -31.60 -30.00 -27.54
CA ARG A 233 -31.26 -31.14 -28.41
C ARG A 233 -32.20 -32.32 -28.22
N GLU A 234 -32.58 -32.60 -26.98
CA GLU A 234 -33.60 -33.61 -26.68
C GLU A 234 -34.97 -33.22 -27.24
N GLN A 235 -35.35 -31.94 -27.14
CA GLN A 235 -36.58 -31.44 -27.76
C GLN A 235 -36.57 -31.59 -29.29
N LEU A 236 -35.42 -31.38 -29.94
CA LEU A 236 -35.27 -31.61 -31.39
C LEU A 236 -35.44 -33.09 -31.73
N ARG A 237 -34.89 -33.99 -30.91
CA ARG A 237 -35.04 -35.45 -31.10
C ARG A 237 -36.51 -35.86 -31.03
N ILE A 238 -37.25 -35.37 -30.03
CA ILE A 238 -38.69 -35.61 -29.88
C ILE A 238 -39.46 -35.03 -31.08
N THR A 239 -39.13 -33.81 -31.49
CA THR A 239 -39.80 -33.12 -32.61
C THR A 239 -39.60 -33.86 -33.93
N ARG A 240 -38.38 -34.32 -34.24
CA ARG A 240 -38.07 -35.08 -35.45
C ARG A 240 -38.83 -36.42 -35.48
N ALA A 241 -38.86 -37.15 -34.37
CA ALA A 241 -39.63 -38.38 -34.27
C ALA A 241 -41.15 -38.14 -34.51
N GLY A 242 -41.69 -37.02 -34.02
CA GLY A 242 -43.08 -36.64 -34.25
C GLY A 242 -43.37 -36.24 -35.71
N ILE A 243 -42.40 -35.63 -36.41
CA ILE A 243 -42.49 -35.31 -37.85
C ILE A 243 -42.46 -36.60 -38.67
N ASP A 244 -41.56 -37.54 -38.36
CA ASP A 244 -41.47 -38.84 -39.05
C ASP A 244 -42.75 -39.66 -38.89
N ALA A 245 -43.42 -39.53 -37.73
CA ALA A 245 -44.73 -40.11 -37.46
C ALA A 245 -45.92 -39.32 -38.07
N GLY A 246 -45.66 -38.17 -38.73
CA GLY A 246 -46.69 -37.32 -39.34
C GLY A 246 -47.55 -36.52 -38.36
N SER A 247 -47.18 -36.48 -37.07
CA SER A 247 -47.94 -35.84 -35.98
C SER A 247 -47.54 -34.38 -35.69
N ILE A 248 -46.39 -33.92 -36.21
CA ILE A 248 -45.84 -32.58 -36.00
C ILE A 248 -45.44 -31.98 -37.36
N ALA A 249 -45.63 -30.67 -37.55
CA ALA A 249 -45.28 -29.98 -38.79
C ALA A 249 -43.75 -29.80 -38.94
N PRO A 250 -43.17 -29.94 -40.15
CA PRO A 250 -41.71 -29.76 -40.36
C PRO A 250 -41.16 -28.39 -39.94
N THR A 251 -42.00 -27.34 -39.99
CA THR A 251 -41.65 -25.97 -39.55
C THR A 251 -41.30 -25.90 -38.06
N GLU A 252 -41.82 -26.82 -37.24
CA GLU A 252 -41.54 -26.89 -35.81
C GLU A 252 -40.08 -27.28 -35.52
N ALA A 253 -39.44 -28.07 -36.39
CA ALA A 253 -38.02 -28.43 -36.23
C ALA A 253 -37.10 -27.21 -36.44
N VAL A 254 -37.42 -26.34 -37.40
CA VAL A 254 -36.62 -25.15 -37.72
C VAL A 254 -36.54 -24.21 -36.51
N ALA A 255 -37.64 -24.05 -35.77
CA ALA A 255 -37.67 -23.23 -34.56
C ALA A 255 -36.76 -23.79 -33.45
N VAL A 256 -36.71 -25.12 -33.30
CA VAL A 256 -35.83 -25.79 -32.33
C VAL A 256 -34.37 -25.70 -32.76
N GLU A 257 -34.07 -25.90 -34.05
CA GLU A 257 -32.72 -25.76 -34.60
C GLU A 257 -32.18 -24.34 -34.41
N GLN A 258 -33.00 -23.31 -34.64
CA GLN A 258 -32.63 -21.93 -34.34
C GLN A 258 -32.29 -21.76 -32.84
N GLY A 259 -33.14 -22.27 -31.95
CA GLY A 259 -32.91 -22.20 -30.50
C GLY A 259 -31.66 -22.94 -30.02
N ILE A 260 -31.20 -23.97 -30.75
CA ILE A 260 -29.93 -24.67 -30.50
C ILE A 260 -28.75 -23.78 -30.89
N VAL A 261 -28.79 -23.16 -32.07
CA VAL A 261 -27.72 -22.25 -32.53
C VAL A 261 -27.53 -21.09 -31.55
N GLU A 262 -28.62 -20.47 -31.08
CA GLU A 262 -28.58 -19.39 -30.09
C GLU A 262 -27.93 -19.85 -28.76
N ARG A 263 -28.17 -21.09 -28.34
CA ARG A 263 -27.58 -21.66 -27.11
C ARG A 263 -26.10 -22.01 -27.29
N GLU A 264 -25.71 -22.48 -28.48
CA GLU A 264 -24.31 -22.74 -28.82
C GLU A 264 -23.50 -21.44 -28.82
N GLU A 265 -24.03 -20.36 -29.40
CA GLU A 265 -23.42 -19.03 -29.33
C GLU A 265 -23.29 -18.53 -27.87
N ALA A 266 -24.34 -18.71 -27.07
CA ALA A 266 -24.32 -18.32 -25.66
C ALA A 266 -23.29 -19.12 -24.83
N ILE A 267 -23.02 -20.37 -25.18
CA ILE A 267 -21.96 -21.19 -24.56
C ILE A 267 -20.59 -20.64 -24.91
N VAL A 268 -20.33 -20.29 -26.17
CA VAL A 268 -19.04 -19.68 -26.58
C VAL A 268 -18.77 -18.40 -25.79
N ALA A 269 -19.78 -17.53 -25.64
CA ALA A 269 -19.65 -16.33 -24.83
C ALA A 269 -19.38 -16.63 -23.34
N ALA A 270 -20.05 -17.65 -22.78
CA ALA A 270 -19.82 -18.07 -21.40
C ALA A 270 -18.42 -18.67 -21.19
N GLU A 271 -17.88 -19.43 -22.14
CA GLU A 271 -16.52 -19.99 -22.09
C GLU A 271 -15.47 -18.88 -22.03
N VAL A 272 -15.61 -17.84 -22.85
CA VAL A 272 -14.76 -16.64 -22.79
C VAL A 272 -14.85 -15.97 -21.42
N ASN A 273 -16.06 -15.79 -20.87
CA ASN A 273 -16.23 -15.19 -19.55
C ASN A 273 -15.58 -16.04 -18.43
N VAL A 274 -15.63 -17.39 -18.49
CA VAL A 274 -14.90 -18.23 -17.52
C VAL A 274 -13.39 -17.97 -17.59
N ALA A 275 -12.83 -17.88 -18.80
CA ALA A 275 -11.42 -17.60 -19.00
C ALA A 275 -11.04 -16.21 -18.46
N GLU A 276 -11.82 -15.17 -18.78
CA GLU A 276 -11.60 -13.81 -18.29
C GLU A 276 -11.60 -13.74 -16.76
N ARG A 277 -12.63 -14.32 -16.10
CA ARG A 277 -12.70 -14.33 -14.63
C ARG A 277 -11.56 -15.12 -14.00
N SER A 278 -11.15 -16.23 -14.62
CA SER A 278 -10.02 -17.02 -14.14
C SER A 278 -8.71 -16.23 -14.20
N LEU A 279 -8.47 -15.51 -15.29
CA LEU A 279 -7.30 -14.65 -15.45
C LEU A 279 -7.30 -13.47 -14.47
N ASP A 280 -8.46 -12.85 -14.24
CA ASP A 280 -8.62 -11.80 -13.23
C ASP A 280 -8.31 -12.31 -11.81
N LEU A 281 -8.82 -13.48 -11.45
CA LEU A 281 -8.51 -14.11 -10.15
C LEU A 281 -7.01 -14.38 -10.03
N ARG A 282 -6.37 -14.91 -11.08
CA ARG A 282 -4.92 -15.16 -11.08
C ARG A 282 -4.12 -13.90 -10.83
N ARG A 283 -4.46 -12.82 -11.56
CA ARG A 283 -3.82 -11.51 -11.39
C ARG A 283 -3.99 -10.95 -9.97
N ILE A 284 -5.17 -11.05 -9.38
CA ILE A 284 -5.45 -10.52 -8.03
C ILE A 284 -4.81 -11.37 -6.93
N ALA A 285 -4.83 -12.70 -7.08
CA ALA A 285 -4.27 -13.63 -6.10
C ALA A 285 -2.74 -13.82 -6.24
N GLY A 286 -2.13 -13.28 -7.29
CA GLY A 286 -0.68 -13.46 -7.57
C GLY A 286 -0.33 -14.85 -8.10
N LEU A 287 -1.29 -15.57 -8.68
CA LEU A 287 -1.06 -16.88 -9.30
C LEU A 287 -0.36 -16.67 -10.65
N GLU A 288 0.78 -17.33 -10.85
CA GLU A 288 1.47 -17.32 -12.15
C GLU A 288 0.59 -17.95 -13.25
N ILE A 289 0.78 -17.48 -14.49
CA ILE A 289 0.11 -18.02 -15.68
C ILE A 289 1.11 -18.90 -16.43
N GLY A 290 1.08 -20.20 -16.16
CA GLY A 290 1.83 -21.19 -16.93
C GLY A 290 1.21 -21.47 -18.31
N PRO A 291 1.94 -22.09 -19.24
CA PRO A 291 1.40 -22.53 -20.52
C PRO A 291 0.19 -23.45 -20.30
N GLY A 292 -0.98 -23.07 -20.83
CA GLY A 292 -2.22 -23.81 -20.66
C GLY A 292 -2.95 -23.59 -19.33
N GLU A 293 -2.38 -22.88 -18.37
CA GLU A 293 -3.02 -22.64 -17.07
C GLU A 293 -3.96 -21.42 -17.09
N VAL A 294 -4.92 -21.39 -18.01
CA VAL A 294 -5.87 -20.28 -18.12
C VAL A 294 -7.09 -20.50 -17.22
N LEU A 295 -7.62 -21.73 -17.23
CA LEU A 295 -8.91 -22.04 -16.60
C LEU A 295 -8.75 -22.50 -15.14
N ILE A 296 -9.61 -21.97 -14.28
CA ILE A 296 -9.78 -22.42 -12.89
C ILE A 296 -11.13 -23.11 -12.76
N GLU A 297 -11.14 -24.31 -12.18
CA GLU A 297 -12.37 -25.01 -11.81
C GLU A 297 -12.59 -24.79 -10.29
N PRO A 298 -13.53 -23.89 -9.90
CA PRO A 298 -13.76 -23.57 -8.50
C PRO A 298 -14.53 -24.69 -7.80
N ALA A 299 -14.20 -24.93 -6.53
CA ALA A 299 -14.96 -25.83 -5.68
C ALA A 299 -16.36 -25.25 -5.35
N GLU A 300 -17.36 -26.13 -5.23
CA GLU A 300 -18.71 -25.75 -4.80
C GLU A 300 -18.71 -25.21 -3.36
N PRO A 301 -19.61 -24.26 -3.01
CA PRO A 301 -19.73 -23.79 -1.63
C PRO A 301 -20.15 -24.93 -0.70
N THR A 302 -19.31 -25.24 0.30
CA THR A 302 -19.59 -26.29 1.31
C THR A 302 -20.11 -25.73 2.64
N GLY A 303 -20.19 -24.41 2.77
CA GLY A 303 -20.61 -23.72 4.01
C GLY A 303 -22.11 -23.43 4.08
N PRO A 304 -22.66 -23.18 5.29
CA PRO A 304 -24.06 -22.82 5.47
C PRO A 304 -24.37 -21.48 4.81
N LEU A 305 -25.40 -21.45 3.95
CA LEU A 305 -25.89 -20.25 3.25
C LEU A 305 -26.92 -19.45 4.06
N ASP A 306 -27.09 -19.77 5.35
CA ASP A 306 -28.17 -19.26 6.18
C ASP A 306 -27.71 -18.44 7.41
N ARG A 307 -26.44 -18.01 7.45
CA ARG A 307 -25.88 -17.24 8.58
C ARG A 307 -26.73 -16.01 8.91
N ARG A 308 -27.11 -15.88 10.18
CA ARG A 308 -27.81 -14.71 10.71
C ARG A 308 -26.83 -13.59 11.03
N PHE A 309 -27.10 -12.43 10.46
CA PHE A 309 -26.38 -11.19 10.76
C PHE A 309 -27.27 -10.30 11.61
N ASP A 310 -26.76 -9.73 12.70
CA ASP A 310 -27.39 -8.63 13.41
C ASP A 310 -26.70 -7.30 13.07
N VAL A 311 -27.47 -6.28 12.70
CA VAL A 311 -26.93 -4.99 12.23
C VAL A 311 -26.24 -4.27 13.37
N ASN A 312 -26.89 -4.20 14.54
CA ASN A 312 -26.37 -3.44 15.68
C ASN A 312 -25.08 -4.09 16.21
N ALA A 313 -25.07 -5.42 16.37
CA ALA A 313 -23.89 -6.16 16.79
C ALA A 313 -22.75 -6.11 15.75
N ALA A 314 -23.05 -6.09 14.45
CA ALA A 314 -22.04 -5.92 13.42
C ALA A 314 -21.43 -4.51 13.44
N VAL A 315 -22.26 -3.46 13.51
CA VAL A 315 -21.79 -2.07 13.59
C VAL A 315 -20.95 -1.84 14.85
N ALA A 316 -21.40 -2.32 16.02
CA ALA A 316 -20.64 -2.20 17.25
C ALA A 316 -19.24 -2.83 17.14
N ARG A 317 -19.17 -4.06 16.60
CA ARG A 317 -17.89 -4.75 16.37
C ARG A 317 -17.00 -4.03 15.35
N ALA A 318 -17.56 -3.55 14.24
CA ALA A 318 -16.81 -2.81 13.23
C ALA A 318 -16.20 -1.53 13.81
N LEU A 319 -16.95 -0.79 14.63
CA LEU A 319 -16.44 0.42 15.28
C LEU A 319 -15.33 0.14 16.31
N GLU A 320 -15.38 -1.02 16.98
CA GLU A 320 -14.39 -1.44 17.96
C GLU A 320 -13.10 -1.99 17.31
N ARG A 321 -13.24 -2.82 16.28
CA ARG A 321 -12.14 -3.58 15.68
C ARG A 321 -11.52 -2.94 14.44
N SER A 322 -12.13 -1.92 13.85
CA SER A 322 -11.65 -1.30 12.61
C SER A 322 -10.19 -0.79 12.75
N PRO A 323 -9.23 -1.35 11.99
CA PRO A 323 -7.85 -0.89 12.01
C PRO A 323 -7.74 0.56 11.51
N GLY A 324 -8.56 0.95 10.54
CA GLY A 324 -8.59 2.32 10.00
C GLY A 324 -9.01 3.36 11.05
N LEU A 325 -10.03 3.07 11.88
CA LEU A 325 -10.44 3.97 12.96
C LEU A 325 -9.36 4.11 14.04
N ARG A 326 -8.69 2.99 14.38
CA ARG A 326 -7.57 3.00 15.32
C ARG A 326 -6.38 3.80 14.77
N ALA A 327 -6.09 3.68 13.47
CA ALA A 327 -5.02 4.43 12.82
C ALA A 327 -5.29 5.95 12.86
N ILE A 328 -6.53 6.40 12.57
CA ILE A 328 -6.92 7.82 12.67
C ILE A 328 -6.84 8.31 14.12
N ALA A 329 -7.22 7.49 15.11
CA ALA A 329 -7.07 7.85 16.52
C ALA A 329 -5.59 8.10 16.90
N LEU A 330 -4.69 7.23 16.46
CA LEU A 330 -3.24 7.38 16.62
C LEU A 330 -2.68 8.62 15.88
N GLN A 331 -3.19 8.96 14.71
CA GLN A 331 -2.86 10.22 14.05
C GLN A 331 -3.28 11.43 14.90
N GLY A 332 -4.37 11.30 15.66
CA GLY A 332 -4.82 12.30 16.64
C GLY A 332 -3.83 12.48 17.79
N GLU A 333 -3.18 11.39 18.22
CA GLU A 333 -2.11 11.44 19.23
C GLU A 333 -0.84 12.12 18.68
N GLN A 334 -0.46 11.85 17.43
CA GLN A 334 0.64 12.59 16.78
C GLN A 334 0.34 14.09 16.68
N ALA A 335 -0.90 14.46 16.33
CA ALA A 335 -1.32 15.85 16.28
C ALA A 335 -1.34 16.51 17.67
N GLU A 336 -1.58 15.74 18.73
CA GLU A 336 -1.46 16.24 20.11
C GLU A 336 0.00 16.49 20.50
N ILE A 337 0.92 15.60 20.12
CA ILE A 337 2.36 15.82 20.31
C ILE A 337 2.79 17.12 19.62
N ASP A 338 2.34 17.36 18.38
CA ASP A 338 2.65 18.60 17.67
C ASP A 338 2.10 19.82 18.40
N ALA A 339 0.88 19.75 18.94
CA ALA A 339 0.30 20.84 19.74
C ALA A 339 1.11 21.12 21.02
N ILE A 340 1.60 20.08 21.70
CA ILE A 340 2.47 20.23 22.88
C ILE A 340 3.80 20.90 22.51
N VAL A 341 4.43 20.46 21.41
CA VAL A 341 5.71 21.02 20.94
C VAL A 341 5.54 22.49 20.54
N THR A 342 4.48 22.83 19.80
CA THR A 342 4.25 24.22 19.38
C THR A 342 3.86 25.12 20.54
N ALA A 343 3.10 24.62 21.53
CA ALA A 343 2.79 25.35 22.74
C ALA A 343 4.04 25.63 23.58
N ASN A 344 4.97 24.67 23.69
CA ASN A 344 6.27 24.90 24.32
C ASN A 344 7.11 25.93 23.54
N GLY A 345 7.00 25.98 22.22
CA GLY A 345 7.62 26.99 21.37
C GLY A 345 7.19 28.44 21.66
N LEU A 346 6.08 28.66 22.37
CA LEU A 346 5.66 29.99 22.82
C LEU A 346 6.43 30.51 24.04
N GLN A 347 7.07 29.62 24.80
CA GLN A 347 7.84 30.00 25.98
C GLN A 347 9.13 30.74 25.58
N PRO A 348 9.69 31.64 26.40
CA PRO A 348 11.03 32.18 26.18
C PRO A 348 12.09 31.08 26.17
N VAL A 349 13.22 31.35 25.50
CA VAL A 349 14.43 30.53 25.62
C VAL A 349 15.14 30.93 26.90
N LEU A 350 15.47 29.95 27.73
CA LEU A 350 16.25 30.12 28.94
C LEU A 350 17.15 28.90 29.06
N ASP A 351 18.41 29.04 28.69
CA ASP A 351 19.34 27.91 28.58
C ASP A 351 20.47 28.09 29.59
N LEU A 352 20.74 27.02 30.35
CA LEU A 352 21.91 26.91 31.21
C LEU A 352 23.02 26.23 30.41
N HIS A 353 24.15 26.91 30.26
CA HIS A 353 25.36 26.37 29.65
C HIS A 353 26.46 26.32 30.70
N VAL A 354 27.00 25.14 30.97
CA VAL A 354 28.12 24.94 31.89
C VAL A 354 29.22 24.26 31.10
N GLU A 355 30.41 24.84 31.11
CA GLU A 355 31.59 24.22 30.53
C GLU A 355 32.77 24.29 31.47
N GLY A 356 33.67 23.33 31.36
CA GLY A 356 34.94 23.43 32.04
C GLY A 356 35.87 22.27 31.77
N GLY A 357 37.13 22.47 32.15
CA GLY A 357 38.18 21.48 32.09
C GLY A 357 39.56 22.11 31.95
N PRO A 358 40.62 21.27 31.92
CA PRO A 358 41.98 21.76 31.84
C PRO A 358 42.28 22.29 30.45
N ASP A 359 43.11 23.33 30.41
CA ASP A 359 43.65 23.93 29.21
C ASP A 359 45.11 24.28 29.44
N SER A 360 45.92 24.15 28.40
CA SER A 360 47.37 24.36 28.46
C SER A 360 47.83 24.95 27.14
N GLU A 361 48.77 25.89 27.20
CA GLU A 361 49.41 26.49 26.04
C GLU A 361 50.87 26.80 26.37
N THR A 362 51.81 26.05 25.79
CA THR A 362 53.25 26.18 26.09
C THR A 362 54.09 26.06 24.82
N ALA A 363 55.39 26.35 24.91
CA ALA A 363 56.30 26.24 23.77
C ALA A 363 56.63 24.78 23.38
N SER A 364 56.45 23.80 24.28
CA SER A 364 56.85 22.40 24.08
C SER A 364 55.67 21.44 24.19
N THR A 365 55.70 20.31 23.47
CA THR A 365 54.58 19.34 23.52
C THR A 365 54.54 18.61 24.86
N ALA A 366 55.72 18.32 25.42
CA ALA A 366 55.84 17.59 26.68
C ALA A 366 55.24 18.40 27.82
N ASP A 367 55.60 19.69 27.92
CA ASP A 367 55.10 20.57 28.97
C ASP A 367 53.59 20.82 28.83
N THR A 368 53.08 20.98 27.59
CA THR A 368 51.64 21.10 27.33
C THR A 368 50.88 19.86 27.80
N LEU A 369 51.38 18.65 27.51
CA LEU A 369 50.73 17.41 27.95
C LEU A 369 50.85 17.18 29.46
N GLU A 370 51.98 17.56 30.07
CA GLU A 370 52.19 17.51 31.52
C GLU A 370 51.22 18.45 32.25
N GLN A 371 51.15 19.71 31.86
CA GLN A 371 50.23 20.70 32.45
C GLN A 371 48.76 20.30 32.29
N LEU A 372 48.39 19.69 31.16
CA LEU A 372 47.05 19.16 30.94
C LEU A 372 46.74 17.99 31.89
N ALA A 373 47.72 17.11 32.15
CA ALA A 373 47.57 15.94 33.02
C ALA A 373 47.57 16.31 34.51
N THR A 374 48.33 17.33 34.92
CA THR A 374 48.38 17.84 36.29
C THR A 374 47.27 18.84 36.61
N PHE A 375 46.50 19.27 35.59
CA PHE A 375 45.46 20.30 35.71
C PHE A 375 46.00 21.64 36.23
N ASP A 376 47.22 22.01 35.82
CA ASP A 376 47.90 23.25 36.28
C ASP A 376 47.15 24.52 35.87
N SER A 377 46.49 24.49 34.71
CA SER A 377 45.55 25.53 34.26
C SER A 377 44.21 24.88 33.90
N TYR A 378 43.14 25.49 34.37
CA TYR A 378 41.78 25.05 34.11
C TYR A 378 40.83 26.24 34.05
N SER A 379 39.81 26.11 33.21
CA SER A 379 38.74 27.08 33.10
C SER A 379 37.39 26.42 33.39
N VAL A 380 36.55 27.11 34.15
CA VAL A 380 35.15 26.72 34.39
C VAL A 380 34.29 27.94 34.18
N SER A 381 33.28 27.81 33.34
CA SER A 381 32.32 28.88 33.09
C SER A 381 30.90 28.33 33.18
N ALA A 382 29.99 29.16 33.67
CA ALA A 382 28.57 28.90 33.65
C ALA A 382 27.87 30.15 33.15
N SER A 383 27.04 30.01 32.13
CA SER A 383 26.25 31.10 31.56
C SER A 383 24.77 30.73 31.51
N LEU A 384 23.94 31.75 31.69
CA LEU A 384 22.49 31.65 31.59
C LEU A 384 22.05 32.58 30.46
N THR A 385 21.53 32.01 29.37
CA THR A 385 21.10 32.79 28.21
C THR A 385 19.59 32.90 28.18
N PHE A 386 19.07 34.12 28.24
CA PHE A 386 17.64 34.42 28.10
C PHE A 386 17.38 35.11 26.75
N GLN A 387 16.47 34.55 25.96
CA GLN A 387 16.02 35.15 24.70
C GLN A 387 14.49 35.11 24.59
N HIS A 388 13.89 36.25 24.27
CA HIS A 388 12.45 36.39 24.07
C HIS A 388 12.13 37.19 22.81
N GLU A 389 11.36 36.60 21.90
CA GLU A 389 10.88 37.26 20.70
C GLU A 389 9.61 38.07 20.98
N ILE A 390 9.72 39.40 20.97
CA ILE A 390 8.57 40.28 21.16
C ILE A 390 7.57 40.08 20.01
N GLY A 391 6.35 39.71 20.36
CA GLY A 391 5.28 39.45 19.41
C GLY A 391 5.20 37.99 18.90
N SER A 392 6.31 37.26 18.73
CA SER A 392 6.32 35.80 18.44
C SER A 392 5.26 35.31 17.43
N ARG A 393 5.02 36.05 16.33
CA ARG A 393 3.90 35.76 15.39
C ARG A 393 4.04 34.39 14.73
N ALA A 394 5.27 33.97 14.41
CA ALA A 394 5.55 32.67 13.83
C ALA A 394 5.18 31.53 14.80
N ALA A 395 5.61 31.61 16.06
CA ALA A 395 5.30 30.61 17.08
C ALA A 395 3.79 30.55 17.38
N ARG A 396 3.11 31.70 17.50
CA ARG A 396 1.64 31.77 17.66
C ARG A 396 0.88 31.17 16.48
N GLY A 397 1.35 31.44 15.26
CA GLY A 397 0.78 30.85 14.05
C GLY A 397 0.98 29.33 13.98
N ALA A 398 2.16 28.85 14.37
CA ALA A 398 2.47 27.42 14.42
C ALA A 398 1.60 26.68 15.44
N ASP A 399 1.46 27.23 16.66
CA ASP A 399 0.59 26.68 17.69
C ASP A 399 -0.88 26.66 17.27
N ARG A 400 -1.36 27.77 16.70
CA ARG A 400 -2.74 27.82 16.19
C ARG A 400 -2.97 26.78 15.09
N ARG A 401 -2.01 26.60 14.19
CA ARG A 401 -2.06 25.59 13.12
C ARG A 401 -2.10 24.17 13.70
N ALA A 402 -1.27 23.86 14.68
CA ALA A 402 -1.24 22.53 15.32
C ALA A 402 -2.57 22.23 16.05
N GLN A 403 -3.13 23.20 16.78
CA GLN A 403 -4.44 23.06 17.42
C GLN A 403 -5.57 22.80 16.41
N LEU A 404 -5.56 23.51 15.27
CA LEU A 404 -6.53 23.30 14.20
C LEU A 404 -6.34 21.94 13.52
N ALA A 405 -5.10 21.50 13.30
CA ALA A 405 -4.80 20.18 12.76
C ALA A 405 -5.31 19.07 13.69
N ARG A 406 -5.07 19.17 15.01
CA ARG A 406 -5.63 18.26 16.01
C ARG A 406 -7.17 18.26 15.97
N ARG A 407 -7.80 19.43 15.89
CA ARG A 407 -9.28 19.52 15.80
C ARG A 407 -9.80 18.86 14.52
N ARG A 408 -9.09 19.03 13.39
CA ARG A 408 -9.44 18.38 12.12
C ARG A 408 -9.44 16.87 12.26
N VAL A 409 -8.40 16.26 12.83
CA VAL A 409 -8.34 14.80 13.03
C VAL A 409 -9.51 14.28 13.88
N LYS A 410 -9.95 15.04 14.91
CA LYS A 410 -11.15 14.66 15.68
C LYS A 410 -12.43 14.65 14.84
N VAL A 411 -12.59 15.62 13.93
CA VAL A 411 -13.72 15.67 13.00
C VAL A 411 -13.64 14.53 11.99
N ASP A 412 -12.44 14.26 11.47
CA ASP A 412 -12.19 13.17 10.52
C ASP A 412 -12.46 11.80 11.15
N LEU A 413 -12.11 11.60 12.43
CA LEU A 413 -12.45 10.38 13.19
C LEU A 413 -13.96 10.18 13.34
N GLU A 414 -14.69 11.25 13.69
CA GLU A 414 -16.17 11.20 13.78
C GLU A 414 -16.81 10.92 12.41
N ALA A 415 -16.28 11.48 11.34
CA ALA A 415 -16.73 11.19 9.98
C ALA A 415 -16.46 9.73 9.59
N ALA A 416 -15.25 9.23 9.82
CA ALA A 416 -14.86 7.85 9.53
C ALA A 416 -15.67 6.82 10.35
N ARG A 417 -16.02 7.14 11.60
CA ARG A 417 -16.93 6.31 12.42
C ARG A 417 -18.31 6.20 11.78
N ARG A 418 -18.88 7.31 11.31
CA ARG A 418 -20.19 7.30 10.63
C ARG A 418 -20.13 6.51 9.32
N GLU A 419 -19.08 6.70 8.54
CA GLU A 419 -18.86 5.97 7.30
C GLU A 419 -18.75 4.46 7.54
N THR A 420 -17.94 4.05 8.52
CA THR A 420 -17.80 2.63 8.91
C THR A 420 -19.15 2.03 9.36
N ALA A 421 -19.93 2.77 10.14
CA ALA A 421 -21.25 2.31 10.57
C ALA A 421 -22.23 2.14 9.39
N VAL A 422 -22.26 3.11 8.47
CA VAL A 422 -23.10 3.04 7.26
C VAL A 422 -22.67 1.89 6.36
N ALA A 423 -21.38 1.75 6.07
CA ALA A 423 -20.84 0.68 5.24
C ALA A 423 -21.16 -0.71 5.83
N THR A 424 -21.00 -0.87 7.14
CA THR A 424 -21.31 -2.13 7.84
C THR A 424 -22.81 -2.46 7.81
N ALA A 425 -23.66 -1.46 8.07
CA ALA A 425 -25.10 -1.66 7.99
C ALA A 425 -25.55 -2.04 6.57
N GLN A 426 -25.02 -1.36 5.55
CA GLN A 426 -25.30 -1.68 4.14
C GLN A 426 -24.86 -3.10 3.78
N ALA A 427 -23.64 -3.51 4.15
CA ALA A 427 -23.14 -4.86 3.90
C ALA A 427 -24.03 -5.93 4.54
N VAL A 428 -24.49 -5.71 5.78
CA VAL A 428 -25.44 -6.62 6.46
C VAL A 428 -26.78 -6.68 5.73
N HIS A 429 -27.32 -5.53 5.27
CA HIS A 429 -28.56 -5.49 4.50
C HIS A 429 -28.42 -6.23 3.16
N LEU A 430 -27.30 -6.07 2.46
CA LEU A 430 -27.01 -6.80 1.23
C LEU A 430 -26.93 -8.32 1.46
N ALA A 431 -26.23 -8.75 2.52
CA ALA A 431 -26.14 -10.17 2.88
C ALA A 431 -27.52 -10.78 3.20
N ARG A 432 -28.34 -10.08 4.01
CA ARG A 432 -29.72 -10.51 4.32
C ARG A 432 -30.62 -10.54 3.07
N ALA A 433 -30.48 -9.56 2.19
CA ALA A 433 -31.24 -9.50 0.95
C ALA A 433 -30.86 -10.63 -0.01
N ALA A 434 -29.56 -10.88 -0.19
CA ALA A 434 -29.05 -12.00 -1.00
C ALA A 434 -29.53 -13.34 -0.46
N GLN A 435 -29.49 -13.55 0.86
CA GLN A 435 -30.02 -14.77 1.50
C GLN A 435 -31.51 -15.00 1.17
N ARG A 436 -32.35 -13.96 1.26
CA ARG A 436 -33.77 -14.07 0.88
C ARG A 436 -33.95 -14.33 -0.61
N ARG A 437 -33.09 -13.74 -1.46
CA ARG A 437 -33.10 -13.98 -2.91
C ARG A 437 -32.75 -15.42 -3.26
N ILE A 438 -31.87 -16.08 -2.51
CA ILE A 438 -31.58 -17.52 -2.67
C ILE A 438 -32.87 -18.32 -2.47
N ALA A 439 -33.54 -18.17 -1.32
CA ALA A 439 -34.77 -18.91 -1.02
C ALA A 439 -35.90 -18.66 -2.04
N LEU A 440 -36.06 -17.41 -2.50
CA LEU A 440 -37.04 -17.07 -3.54
C LEU A 440 -36.65 -17.67 -4.91
N ALA A 441 -35.36 -17.70 -5.25
CA ALA A 441 -34.88 -18.26 -6.49
C ALA A 441 -35.02 -19.79 -6.53
N GLU A 442 -34.84 -20.48 -5.40
CA GLU A 442 -35.12 -21.92 -5.27
C GLU A 442 -36.61 -22.24 -5.57
N GLN A 443 -37.53 -21.46 -4.99
CA GLN A 443 -38.96 -21.59 -5.28
C GLN A 443 -39.26 -21.29 -6.75
N ALA A 444 -38.64 -20.26 -7.32
CA ALA A 444 -38.81 -19.91 -8.72
C ALA A 444 -38.31 -21.01 -9.67
N ILE A 445 -37.21 -21.71 -9.33
CA ILE A 445 -36.73 -22.88 -10.08
C ILE A 445 -37.79 -23.99 -10.04
N ALA A 446 -38.28 -24.34 -8.85
CA ALA A 446 -39.28 -25.41 -8.70
C ALA A 446 -40.55 -25.15 -9.52
N LEU A 447 -41.05 -23.92 -9.50
CA LEU A 447 -42.22 -23.50 -10.28
C LEU A 447 -41.95 -23.46 -11.79
N ALA A 448 -40.78 -22.98 -12.20
CA ALA A 448 -40.40 -22.94 -13.61
C ALA A 448 -40.27 -24.37 -14.18
N GLU A 449 -39.68 -25.29 -13.42
CA GLU A 449 -39.55 -26.70 -13.81
C GLU A 449 -40.91 -27.41 -13.87
N GLN A 450 -41.83 -27.12 -12.94
CA GLN A 450 -43.20 -27.63 -13.02
C GLN A 450 -43.94 -27.10 -14.25
N THR A 451 -43.78 -25.82 -14.56
CA THR A 451 -44.39 -25.20 -15.75
C THR A 451 -43.81 -25.81 -17.03
N LEU A 452 -42.50 -26.07 -17.08
CA LEU A 452 -41.85 -26.76 -18.19
C LEU A 452 -42.44 -28.17 -18.38
N ARG A 453 -42.60 -28.95 -17.31
CA ARG A 453 -43.22 -30.29 -17.38
C ARG A 453 -44.65 -30.24 -17.93
N ASN A 454 -45.44 -29.26 -17.49
CA ASN A 454 -46.81 -29.09 -17.98
C ASN A 454 -46.85 -28.71 -19.47
N GLU A 455 -45.96 -27.82 -19.92
CA GLU A 455 -45.88 -27.42 -21.33
C GLU A 455 -45.40 -28.58 -22.22
N GLN A 456 -44.44 -29.37 -21.74
CA GLN A 456 -43.99 -30.59 -22.43
C GLN A 456 -45.14 -31.61 -22.58
N ALA A 457 -45.96 -31.80 -21.55
CA ALA A 457 -47.13 -32.67 -21.63
C ALA A 457 -48.18 -32.13 -22.61
N ARG A 458 -48.42 -30.81 -22.63
CA ARG A 458 -49.33 -30.16 -23.59
C ARG A 458 -48.83 -30.29 -25.03
N PHE A 459 -47.53 -30.17 -25.24
CA PHE A 459 -46.89 -30.37 -26.54
C PHE A 459 -47.08 -31.80 -27.04
N GLN A 460 -46.85 -32.80 -26.17
CA GLN A 460 -47.11 -34.21 -26.50
C GLN A 460 -48.59 -34.49 -26.82
N ALA A 461 -49.51 -33.75 -26.20
CA ALA A 461 -50.94 -33.81 -26.50
C ALA A 461 -51.36 -32.97 -27.73
N GLY A 462 -50.44 -32.29 -28.42
CA GLY A 462 -50.72 -31.45 -29.59
C GLY A 462 -51.38 -30.10 -29.29
N THR A 463 -51.33 -29.64 -28.04
CA THR A 463 -52.00 -28.40 -27.57
C THR A 463 -51.03 -27.27 -27.18
N ALA A 464 -49.74 -27.44 -27.47
CA ALA A 464 -48.68 -26.45 -27.34
C ALA A 464 -47.68 -26.61 -28.49
N THR A 465 -46.86 -25.59 -28.74
CA THR A 465 -45.86 -25.53 -29.82
C THR A 465 -44.45 -25.76 -29.28
N ASN A 466 -43.47 -26.03 -30.15
CA ASN A 466 -42.07 -26.05 -29.71
C ASN A 466 -41.60 -24.69 -29.20
N PHE A 467 -42.13 -23.61 -29.76
CA PHE A 467 -41.84 -22.27 -29.26
C PHE A 467 -42.23 -22.14 -27.77
N ASP A 468 -43.41 -22.62 -27.38
CA ASP A 468 -43.86 -22.60 -25.98
C ASP A 468 -42.91 -23.39 -25.07
N VAL A 469 -42.50 -24.60 -25.49
CA VAL A 469 -41.58 -25.45 -24.73
C VAL A 469 -40.20 -24.79 -24.59
N LEU A 470 -39.63 -24.26 -25.68
CA LEU A 470 -38.33 -23.56 -25.66
C LEU A 470 -38.38 -22.32 -24.77
N GLN A 471 -39.50 -21.58 -24.78
CA GLN A 471 -39.72 -20.44 -23.89
C GLN A 471 -39.74 -20.87 -22.42
N ARG A 472 -40.37 -22.02 -22.08
CA ARG A 472 -40.33 -22.56 -20.71
C ARG A 472 -38.94 -23.07 -20.32
N GLN A 473 -38.19 -23.68 -21.23
CA GLN A 473 -36.81 -24.07 -20.98
C GLN A 473 -35.94 -22.84 -20.66
N GLN A 474 -36.10 -21.75 -21.43
CA GLN A 474 -35.40 -20.49 -21.17
C GLN A 474 -35.79 -19.89 -19.80
N ALA A 475 -37.06 -20.01 -19.39
CA ALA A 475 -37.49 -19.57 -18.07
C ALA A 475 -36.82 -20.36 -16.91
N VAL A 476 -36.64 -21.68 -17.06
CA VAL A 476 -35.88 -22.52 -16.12
C VAL A 476 -34.41 -22.12 -16.09
N GLU A 477 -33.79 -21.94 -17.25
CA GLU A 477 -32.40 -21.48 -17.38
C GLU A 477 -32.21 -20.15 -16.63
N GLN A 478 -33.03 -19.13 -16.91
CA GLN A 478 -32.96 -17.84 -16.24
C GLN A 478 -33.20 -17.95 -14.72
N ALA A 479 -34.10 -18.82 -14.27
CA ALA A 479 -34.32 -19.04 -12.83
C ALA A 479 -33.07 -19.63 -12.16
N ARG A 480 -32.41 -20.61 -12.79
CA ARG A 480 -31.15 -21.20 -12.31
C ARG A 480 -30.00 -20.19 -12.29
N LEU A 481 -29.89 -19.33 -13.30
CA LEU A 481 -28.91 -18.25 -13.33
C LEU A 481 -29.14 -17.23 -12.21
N ARG A 482 -30.39 -16.81 -11.98
CA ARG A 482 -30.75 -15.92 -10.86
C ARG A 482 -30.40 -16.52 -9.50
N HIS A 483 -30.60 -17.82 -9.32
CA HIS A 483 -30.19 -18.53 -8.10
C HIS A 483 -28.67 -18.52 -7.93
N ALA A 484 -27.91 -18.92 -8.96
CA ALA A 484 -26.44 -18.92 -8.91
C ALA A 484 -25.87 -17.54 -8.57
N ARG A 485 -26.43 -16.47 -9.15
CA ARG A 485 -26.05 -15.09 -8.83
C ARG A 485 -26.35 -14.73 -7.37
N ALA A 486 -27.53 -15.11 -6.87
CA ALA A 486 -27.92 -14.84 -5.49
C ALA A 486 -27.00 -15.52 -4.46
N VAL A 487 -26.52 -16.74 -4.76
CA VAL A 487 -25.54 -17.45 -3.92
C VAL A 487 -24.22 -16.70 -3.87
N VAL A 488 -23.69 -16.26 -5.01
CA VAL A 488 -22.44 -15.50 -5.06
C VAL A 488 -22.57 -14.11 -4.42
N ASP A 489 -23.69 -13.42 -4.63
CA ASP A 489 -24.00 -12.16 -3.96
C ASP A 489 -23.99 -12.32 -2.42
N TYR A 490 -24.54 -13.43 -1.92
CA TYR A 490 -24.52 -13.73 -0.48
C TYR A 490 -23.12 -13.99 0.05
N LEU A 491 -22.33 -14.83 -0.63
CA LEU A 491 -20.97 -15.18 -0.20
C LEU A 491 -20.04 -13.95 -0.19
N SER A 492 -20.13 -13.12 -1.22
CA SER A 492 -19.38 -11.86 -1.32
C SER A 492 -19.81 -10.85 -0.25
N ALA A 493 -21.12 -10.66 -0.03
CA ALA A 493 -21.62 -9.77 1.02
C ALA A 493 -21.28 -10.28 2.43
N ALA A 494 -21.33 -11.59 2.66
CA ALA A 494 -20.94 -12.20 3.92
C ALA A 494 -19.45 -11.98 4.23
N ALA A 495 -18.58 -12.14 3.23
CA ALA A 495 -17.16 -11.84 3.36
C ALA A 495 -16.90 -10.34 3.59
N GLN A 496 -17.68 -9.46 2.96
CA GLN A 496 -17.58 -8.02 3.20
C GLN A 496 -17.96 -7.65 4.64
N VAL A 497 -19.00 -8.26 5.21
CA VAL A 497 -19.34 -8.07 6.63
C VAL A 497 -18.17 -8.50 7.52
N ASP A 498 -17.59 -9.68 7.25
CA ASP A 498 -16.45 -10.18 8.05
C ASP A 498 -15.22 -9.28 7.93
N ALA A 499 -14.97 -8.70 6.74
CA ALA A 499 -13.89 -7.75 6.53
C ALA A 499 -14.08 -6.48 7.36
N LEU A 500 -15.30 -5.93 7.36
CA LEU A 500 -15.65 -4.71 8.10
C LEU A 500 -15.67 -4.93 9.62
N THR A 501 -16.05 -6.12 10.11
CA THR A 501 -15.98 -6.45 11.54
C THR A 501 -14.60 -6.88 12.01
N GLY A 502 -13.65 -7.06 11.09
CA GLY A 502 -12.29 -7.55 11.37
C GLY A 502 -12.20 -9.05 11.63
N ASP A 503 -13.28 -9.80 11.43
CA ASP A 503 -13.36 -11.24 11.70
C ASP A 503 -12.87 -12.10 10.52
N LEU A 504 -12.61 -11.49 9.35
CA LEU A 504 -12.25 -12.21 8.12
C LEU A 504 -10.96 -13.03 8.28
N LEU A 505 -9.92 -12.45 8.86
CA LEU A 505 -8.62 -13.11 9.05
C LEU A 505 -8.75 -14.35 9.93
N ASP A 506 -9.40 -14.19 11.09
CA ASP A 506 -9.67 -15.27 12.04
C ASP A 506 -10.50 -16.39 11.40
N ARG A 507 -11.51 -16.03 10.60
CA ARG A 507 -12.40 -16.98 9.95
C ARG A 507 -11.68 -17.89 8.96
N TYR A 508 -10.69 -17.36 8.25
CA TYR A 508 -9.89 -18.13 7.30
C TYR A 508 -8.57 -18.65 7.91
N GLY A 509 -8.38 -18.48 9.23
CA GLY A 509 -7.17 -18.94 9.94
C GLY A 509 -5.89 -18.23 9.50
N ILE A 510 -6.01 -17.03 8.92
CA ILE A 510 -4.88 -16.27 8.39
C ILE A 510 -4.32 -15.42 9.53
N ARG A 511 -3.11 -15.75 9.97
CA ARG A 511 -2.34 -14.91 10.89
C ARG A 511 -1.37 -14.05 10.07
N ILE A 512 -1.49 -12.74 10.21
CA ILE A 512 -0.46 -11.83 9.73
C ILE A 512 0.70 -11.98 10.72
N ALA A 513 1.80 -12.58 10.29
CA ALA A 513 2.99 -12.66 11.13
C ALA A 513 3.44 -11.22 11.45
N ASP A 514 3.56 -10.93 12.74
CA ASP A 514 4.24 -9.74 13.23
C ASP A 514 5.65 -9.77 12.62
N GLY A 515 6.02 -8.69 11.92
CA GLY A 515 7.32 -8.64 11.27
C GLY A 515 8.43 -8.62 12.32
N GLU A 516 9.08 -9.77 12.51
CA GLU A 516 10.39 -9.87 13.18
C GLU A 516 11.52 -9.34 12.29
#